data_AF-A0A948RAE7-F1
#
_entry.id   AF-A0A948RAE7-F1
#
_cell.length_a   1.000
_cell.length_b   1.000
_cell.length_c   1.000
_cell.angle_alpha   90.00
_cell.angle_beta   90.00
_cell.angle_gamma   90.00
#
_symmetry.space_group_name_H-M   'P 1'
#
loop_
_entity.id
_entity.type
_entity.pdbx_description
1 polymer ?
#
loop_
_entity_poly.entity_id
_entity_poly.type
_entity_poly.pdbx_seq_one_letter_code
_entity_poly.pdbx_strand_id
1 'polypeptide(L)'
;MRLLSVTLALLAALPTQAESRRGFDLHQTVLAEAFDPERFFDGKYIDDPILTVRYLGDDYDYPVYALALYKGCHDADAEGDRSCRDRLQVRMVRAPYDGEPERPRWRGTRLLEELSTRGVSSRKELLAALDDGAVEWLEADLAACPAAMAHARTTDNLRWFGVPLIEEPSDSIAIVLHADTVDVRFRPNYFTDVRYEGIVDDAFPSGWAEEFTKSLESCWKPSTAPRPWRRAVAKNTGDK
;
A
#
# COMPACT_ATOMS: atom_id res chain seq x y z
N MET A 1 4.42 60.36 53.13
CA MET A 1 4.48 60.19 51.66
C MET A 1 5.35 58.99 51.33
N ARG A 2 4.74 57.88 50.93
CA ARG A 2 5.40 56.68 50.38
C ARG A 2 4.73 56.33 49.05
N LEU A 3 5.57 55.86 48.15
CA LEU A 3 5.42 55.60 46.72
C LEU A 3 4.63 54.32 46.35
N LEU A 4 4.37 54.20 45.04
CA LEU A 4 4.14 52.99 44.20
C LEU A 4 2.70 52.47 44.13
N SER A 5 2.19 51.87 43.04
CA SER A 5 2.44 51.86 41.58
C SER A 5 1.42 50.85 41.01
N VAL A 6 0.84 51.18 39.85
CA VAL A 6 0.47 50.33 38.69
C VAL A 6 -0.05 48.88 38.88
N THR A 7 -1.23 48.58 38.32
CA THR A 7 -1.54 47.43 37.38
C THR A 7 -3.03 47.50 37.01
N LEU A 8 -3.45 47.87 35.79
CA LEU A 8 -3.40 47.22 34.46
C LEU A 8 -4.08 45.84 34.36
N ALA A 9 -5.24 45.88 33.68
CA ALA A 9 -5.88 44.90 32.80
C ALA A 9 -6.30 43.52 33.34
N LEU A 10 -7.55 43.13 33.04
CA LEU A 10 -7.77 41.87 32.33
C LEU A 10 -8.91 42.01 31.32
N LEU A 11 -8.54 41.75 30.07
CA LEU A 11 -9.38 41.75 28.88
C LEU A 11 -10.55 40.77 29.00
N ALA A 12 -11.70 41.21 28.50
CA ALA A 12 -12.82 40.35 28.14
C ALA A 12 -12.48 39.50 26.90
N ALA A 13 -12.97 38.26 26.96
CA ALA A 13 -13.31 37.35 25.86
C ALA A 13 -12.25 37.08 24.78
N LEU A 14 -11.55 35.94 24.92
CA LEU A 14 -11.09 35.19 23.76
C LEU A 14 -12.24 34.29 23.28
N PRO A 15 -12.64 34.35 22.00
CA PRO A 15 -13.53 33.36 21.44
C PRO A 15 -12.82 32.00 21.46
N THR A 16 -13.58 31.00 21.88
CA THR A 16 -13.32 29.57 21.80
C THR A 16 -12.54 29.17 20.56
N GLN A 17 -11.37 28.54 20.76
CA GLN A 17 -10.74 27.72 19.73
C GLN A 17 -11.73 26.60 19.37
N ALA A 18 -12.48 26.79 18.30
CA ALA A 18 -13.07 25.69 17.56
C ALA A 18 -11.94 24.98 16.81
N GLU A 19 -11.07 24.28 17.54
CA GLU A 19 -10.41 23.12 16.96
C GLU A 19 -11.52 22.10 16.73
N SER A 20 -12.11 22.09 15.52
CA SER A 20 -12.80 20.91 15.07
C SER A 20 -11.78 19.78 15.17
N ARG A 21 -11.92 18.90 16.17
CA ARG A 21 -11.21 17.63 16.19
C ARG A 21 -11.43 17.02 14.81
N ARG A 22 -10.39 17.00 13.96
CA ARG A 22 -10.46 16.27 12.70
C ARG A 22 -10.85 14.86 13.09
N GLY A 23 -12.00 14.40 12.60
CA GLY A 23 -12.46 13.04 12.85
C GLY A 23 -11.38 12.04 12.43
N PHE A 24 -11.43 10.84 12.99
CA PHE A 24 -10.55 9.78 12.56
C PHE A 24 -10.77 9.48 11.08
N ASP A 25 -9.75 9.69 10.27
CA ASP A 25 -9.77 9.37 8.84
C ASP A 25 -9.52 7.87 8.65
N LEU A 26 -10.60 7.10 8.70
CA LEU A 26 -10.55 5.64 8.57
C LEU A 26 -9.88 5.22 7.26
N HIS A 27 -10.19 5.90 6.17
CA HIS A 27 -9.74 5.53 4.83
C HIS A 27 -8.23 5.72 4.68
N GLN A 28 -7.71 6.91 4.98
CA GLN A 28 -6.27 7.17 4.90
C GLN A 28 -5.50 6.33 5.92
N THR A 29 -6.08 6.08 7.11
CA THR A 29 -5.42 5.24 8.11
C THR A 29 -5.37 3.77 7.67
N VAL A 30 -6.42 3.22 7.05
CA VAL A 30 -6.40 1.87 6.45
C VAL A 30 -5.29 1.75 5.40
N LEU A 31 -5.21 2.73 4.49
CA LEU A 31 -4.20 2.74 3.45
C LEU A 31 -2.78 2.73 4.03
N ALA A 32 -2.51 3.64 4.98
CA ALA A 32 -1.20 3.77 5.60
C ALA A 32 -0.81 2.58 6.50
N GLU A 33 -1.78 1.94 7.15
CA GLU A 33 -1.51 0.85 8.10
C GLU A 33 -1.41 -0.53 7.43
N ALA A 34 -2.28 -0.81 6.47
CA ALA A 34 -2.43 -2.16 5.91
C ALA A 34 -2.05 -2.25 4.43
N PHE A 35 -2.25 -1.19 3.64
CA PHE A 35 -2.03 -1.22 2.18
C PHE A 35 -0.76 -0.44 1.76
N ASP A 36 0.19 -0.28 2.68
CA ASP A 36 1.54 0.21 2.39
C ASP A 36 2.51 -0.99 2.21
N PRO A 37 2.85 -1.36 0.96
CA PRO A 37 3.67 -2.54 0.66
C PRO A 37 5.12 -2.42 1.16
N GLU A 38 5.61 -1.20 1.42
CA GLU A 38 6.93 -0.96 2.01
C GLU A 38 7.04 -1.57 3.43
N ARG A 39 5.90 -1.81 4.07
CA ARG A 39 5.81 -2.36 5.43
C ARG A 39 5.73 -3.88 5.45
N PHE A 40 5.86 -4.59 4.33
CA PHE A 40 5.58 -6.03 4.28
C PHE A 40 6.79 -6.91 4.63
N PHE A 41 8.01 -6.38 4.55
CA PHE A 41 9.26 -7.09 4.82
C PHE A 41 10.09 -6.34 5.87
N ASP A 42 10.65 -7.06 6.85
CA ASP A 42 11.43 -6.45 7.93
C ASP A 42 12.85 -6.18 7.42
N GLY A 43 13.16 -4.91 7.13
CA GLY A 43 14.46 -4.51 6.61
C GLY A 43 15.50 -4.42 7.72
N LYS A 44 16.21 -5.52 8.00
CA LYS A 44 17.47 -5.46 8.77
C LYS A 44 18.69 -5.28 7.85
N TYR A 45 18.57 -5.65 6.59
CA TYR A 45 19.63 -5.58 5.60
C TYR A 45 19.11 -4.92 4.32
N ILE A 46 19.28 -3.59 4.23
CA ILE A 46 19.37 -2.66 3.07
C ILE A 46 18.37 -2.77 1.89
N ASP A 47 17.74 -3.90 1.62
CA ASP A 47 16.92 -4.05 0.44
C ASP A 47 15.46 -3.86 0.82
N ASP A 48 14.90 -2.74 0.39
CA ASP A 48 13.46 -2.56 0.30
C ASP A 48 12.87 -3.61 -0.68
N PRO A 49 11.55 -3.84 -0.71
CA PRO A 49 10.96 -4.71 -1.73
C PRO A 49 11.40 -4.31 -3.14
N ILE A 50 11.82 -5.31 -3.93
CA ILE A 50 12.29 -5.10 -5.30
C ILE A 50 11.15 -4.74 -6.26
N LEU A 51 9.93 -5.08 -5.88
CA LEU A 51 8.71 -4.68 -6.57
C LEU A 51 7.64 -4.41 -5.51
N THR A 52 6.94 -3.29 -5.64
CA THR A 52 5.68 -3.04 -4.95
C THR A 52 4.58 -2.74 -5.95
N VAL A 53 3.38 -3.21 -5.64
CA VAL A 53 2.16 -2.95 -6.40
C VAL A 53 1.10 -2.51 -5.40
N ARG A 54 0.42 -1.42 -5.69
CA ARG A 54 -0.76 -0.99 -4.93
C ARG A 54 -1.89 -0.72 -5.91
N TYR A 55 -2.93 -1.53 -5.83
CA TYR A 55 -4.16 -1.38 -6.61
C TYR A 55 -5.18 -0.62 -5.76
N LEU A 56 -5.57 0.55 -6.25
CA LEU A 56 -6.62 1.38 -5.70
C LEU A 56 -7.80 1.43 -6.69
N GLY A 57 -9.02 1.26 -6.18
CA GLY A 57 -10.24 1.31 -6.96
C GLY A 57 -10.78 2.72 -7.04
N ASP A 58 -11.18 3.13 -8.24
CA ASP A 58 -11.79 4.44 -8.50
C ASP A 58 -10.88 5.66 -8.18
N ASP A 59 -11.38 6.87 -8.42
CA ASP A 59 -10.73 8.15 -8.01
C ASP A 59 -10.89 8.46 -6.50
N TYR A 60 -11.45 7.51 -5.75
CA TYR A 60 -11.62 7.55 -4.31
C TYR A 60 -10.61 6.67 -3.55
N ASP A 61 -9.57 6.17 -4.22
CA ASP A 61 -8.50 5.37 -3.61
C ASP A 61 -8.99 4.17 -2.78
N TYR A 62 -10.04 3.47 -3.23
CA TYR A 62 -10.56 2.32 -2.48
C TYR A 62 -9.51 1.20 -2.41
N PRO A 63 -9.13 0.72 -1.22
CA PRO A 63 -8.04 -0.26 -1.11
C PRO A 63 -8.45 -1.63 -1.68
N VAL A 64 -7.89 -2.04 -2.82
CA VAL A 64 -8.17 -3.36 -3.42
C VAL A 64 -7.15 -4.38 -2.91
N TYR A 65 -5.87 -4.16 -3.22
CA TYR A 65 -4.76 -4.92 -2.66
C TYR A 65 -3.46 -4.11 -2.70
N ALA A 66 -2.53 -4.48 -1.84
CA ALA A 66 -1.14 -4.07 -1.92
C ALA A 66 -0.28 -5.34 -1.88
N LEU A 67 0.78 -5.37 -2.69
CA LEU A 67 1.67 -6.51 -2.88
C LEU A 67 3.11 -6.03 -2.86
N ALA A 68 3.99 -6.82 -2.26
CA ALA A 68 5.43 -6.59 -2.26
C ALA A 68 6.15 -7.90 -2.59
N LEU A 69 7.14 -7.82 -3.49
CA LEU A 69 8.07 -8.91 -3.78
C LEU A 69 9.44 -8.53 -3.22
N TYR A 70 10.02 -9.46 -2.48
CA TYR A 70 11.33 -9.34 -1.87
C TYR A 70 12.26 -10.42 -2.41
N LYS A 71 13.52 -10.06 -2.62
CA LYS A 71 14.59 -11.00 -2.94
C LYS A 71 15.61 -11.01 -1.80
N GLY A 72 15.81 -12.17 -1.19
CA GLY A 72 16.87 -12.37 -0.21
C GLY A 72 16.43 -12.97 1.11
N CYS A 73 17.27 -12.76 2.12
CA CYS A 73 17.10 -13.29 3.47
C CYS A 73 16.35 -12.32 4.36
N HIS A 74 15.43 -12.82 5.18
CA HIS A 74 14.67 -12.03 6.16
C HIS A 74 15.09 -12.38 7.61
N ASP A 75 14.66 -11.57 8.58
CA ASP A 75 14.99 -11.75 10.00
C ASP A 75 14.57 -13.11 10.61
N ALA A 76 13.61 -13.80 10.00
CA ALA A 76 13.22 -15.14 10.41
C ALA A 76 14.15 -16.25 9.85
N ASP A 77 15.11 -15.92 8.98
CA ASP A 77 16.11 -16.87 8.49
C ASP A 77 17.24 -17.01 9.51
N ALA A 78 17.82 -18.21 9.58
CA ALA A 78 18.96 -18.45 10.45
C ALA A 78 20.16 -17.59 10.04
N GLU A 79 20.84 -16.99 11.02
CA GLU A 79 22.04 -16.20 10.79
C GLU A 79 23.10 -17.03 10.05
N GLY A 80 23.58 -16.51 8.92
CA GLY A 80 24.59 -17.18 8.09
C GLY A 80 24.04 -18.19 7.08
N ASP A 81 22.73 -18.45 7.05
CA ASP A 81 22.12 -19.20 5.94
C ASP A 81 22.27 -18.38 4.64
N ARG A 82 22.94 -18.98 3.65
CA ARG A 82 23.12 -18.36 2.33
C ARG A 82 22.12 -18.87 1.30
N SER A 83 21.34 -19.90 1.62
CA SER A 83 20.34 -20.49 0.72
C SER A 83 19.15 -19.54 0.47
N CYS A 84 18.92 -18.57 1.36
CA CYS A 84 17.88 -17.56 1.23
C CYS A 84 18.20 -16.42 0.25
N ARG A 85 19.45 -16.27 -0.21
CA ARG A 85 19.89 -15.10 -1.00
C ARG A 85 19.12 -14.90 -2.32
N ASP A 86 18.71 -15.99 -2.94
CA ASP A 86 17.96 -15.97 -4.19
C ASP A 86 16.48 -16.29 -4.00
N ARG A 87 16.01 -16.37 -2.75
CA ARG A 87 14.60 -16.62 -2.43
C ARG A 87 13.76 -15.41 -2.85
N LEU A 88 12.68 -15.68 -3.57
CA LEU A 88 11.73 -14.67 -4.03
C LEU A 88 10.42 -14.86 -3.28
N GLN A 89 10.19 -14.03 -2.27
CA GLN A 89 8.97 -14.09 -1.46
C GLN A 89 8.05 -12.95 -1.85
N VAL A 90 6.78 -13.27 -2.05
CA VAL A 90 5.73 -12.28 -2.31
C VAL A 90 4.79 -12.25 -1.12
N ARG A 91 4.43 -11.05 -0.66
CA ARG A 91 3.42 -10.84 0.37
C ARG A 91 2.35 -9.89 -0.12
N MET A 92 1.11 -10.11 0.29
CA MET A 92 -0.03 -9.31 -0.13
C MET A 92 -0.99 -9.06 1.03
N VAL A 93 -1.44 -7.82 1.16
CA VAL A 93 -2.68 -7.50 1.87
C VAL A 93 -3.76 -7.31 0.82
N ARG A 94 -4.89 -7.99 0.99
CA ARG A 94 -6.03 -7.91 0.07
C ARG A 94 -7.32 -7.67 0.84
N ALA A 95 -8.14 -6.74 0.34
CA ALA A 95 -9.48 -6.55 0.86
C ALA A 95 -10.36 -7.78 0.55
N PRO A 96 -11.21 -8.21 1.50
CA PRO A 96 -12.02 -9.41 1.36
C PRO A 96 -13.00 -9.31 0.20
N TYR A 97 -13.45 -10.45 -0.31
CA TYR A 97 -14.35 -10.54 -1.45
C TYR A 97 -15.33 -11.70 -1.32
N ASP A 98 -16.59 -11.43 -1.62
CA ASP A 98 -17.71 -12.33 -1.40
C ASP A 98 -18.64 -12.52 -2.62
N GLY A 99 -18.24 -12.16 -3.86
CA GLY A 99 -19.14 -12.20 -5.04
C GLY A 99 -18.54 -12.67 -6.39
N GLU A 100 -19.34 -12.70 -7.46
CA GLU A 100 -18.95 -12.85 -8.89
C GLU A 100 -19.99 -12.11 -9.76
N PRO A 101 -19.62 -11.21 -10.70
CA PRO A 101 -18.35 -10.49 -10.82
C PRO A 101 -18.53 -9.05 -10.29
N GLU A 102 -17.91 -8.69 -9.16
CA GLU A 102 -17.84 -7.28 -8.77
C GLU A 102 -16.52 -6.65 -9.23
N ARG A 103 -16.59 -5.45 -9.83
CA ARG A 103 -15.42 -4.62 -10.14
C ARG A 103 -14.46 -4.59 -8.94
N PRO A 104 -13.13 -4.68 -9.13
CA PRO A 104 -12.16 -4.75 -8.04
C PRO A 104 -12.37 -3.70 -6.93
N ARG A 105 -12.78 -2.47 -7.31
CA ARG A 105 -13.11 -1.37 -6.39
C ARG A 105 -14.07 -1.75 -5.24
N TRP A 106 -15.03 -2.64 -5.49
CA TRP A 106 -16.04 -3.00 -4.50
C TRP A 106 -15.44 -3.70 -3.28
N ARG A 107 -14.31 -4.40 -3.44
CA ARG A 107 -13.56 -4.97 -2.30
C ARG A 107 -13.17 -3.88 -1.30
N GLY A 108 -12.62 -2.77 -1.80
CA GLY A 108 -12.21 -1.65 -0.96
C GLY A 108 -13.39 -0.92 -0.35
N THR A 109 -14.47 -0.72 -1.11
CA THR A 109 -15.71 -0.13 -0.59
C THR A 109 -16.29 -0.98 0.54
N ARG A 110 -16.41 -2.30 0.35
CA ARG A 110 -16.92 -3.24 1.36
C ARG A 110 -16.08 -3.25 2.63
N LEU A 111 -14.75 -3.25 2.50
CA LEU A 111 -13.85 -3.14 3.64
C LEU A 111 -14.13 -1.86 4.46
N LEU A 112 -14.23 -0.71 3.80
CA LEU A 112 -14.49 0.56 4.50
C LEU A 112 -15.89 0.61 5.12
N GLU A 113 -16.91 0.09 4.42
CA GLU A 113 -18.27 -0.05 4.96
C GLU A 113 -18.31 -0.94 6.20
N GLU A 114 -17.61 -2.08 6.16
CA GLU A 114 -17.54 -3.02 7.27
C GLU A 114 -16.83 -2.40 8.49
N LEU A 115 -15.68 -1.77 8.28
CA LEU A 115 -14.94 -1.10 9.35
C LEU A 115 -15.75 0.04 9.97
N SER A 116 -16.47 0.80 9.14
CA SER A 116 -17.40 1.84 9.60
C SER A 116 -18.56 1.24 10.41
N THR A 117 -19.16 0.14 9.93
CA THR A 117 -20.27 -0.56 10.62
C THR A 117 -19.83 -1.16 11.95
N ARG A 118 -18.58 -1.64 12.05
CA ARG A 118 -17.94 -2.08 13.30
C ARG A 118 -17.65 -0.92 14.28
N GLY A 119 -17.88 0.34 13.87
CA GLY A 119 -17.66 1.52 14.70
C GLY A 119 -16.20 1.90 14.85
N VAL A 120 -15.33 1.51 13.91
CA VAL A 120 -13.90 1.86 13.97
C VAL A 120 -13.73 3.37 13.87
N SER A 121 -13.29 3.98 14.97
CA SER A 121 -13.19 5.43 15.14
C SER A 121 -11.80 5.89 15.62
N SER A 122 -10.86 4.95 15.69
CA SER A 122 -9.49 5.21 16.11
C SER A 122 -8.52 4.22 15.48
N ARG A 123 -7.24 4.61 15.43
CA ARG A 123 -6.16 3.72 14.96
C ARG A 123 -6.13 2.41 15.75
N LYS A 124 -6.34 2.46 17.07
CA LYS A 124 -6.31 1.27 17.92
C LYS A 124 -7.39 0.27 17.52
N GLU A 125 -8.61 0.75 17.30
CA GLU A 125 -9.76 -0.07 16.86
C GLU A 125 -9.52 -0.62 15.46
N LEU A 126 -8.95 0.18 14.55
CA LEU A 126 -8.58 -0.29 13.22
C LEU A 126 -7.60 -1.46 13.30
N LEU A 127 -6.52 -1.32 14.08
CA LEU A 127 -5.53 -2.39 14.22
C LEU A 127 -6.13 -3.66 14.83
N ALA A 128 -7.12 -3.53 15.73
CA ALA A 128 -7.86 -4.68 16.26
C ALA A 128 -8.72 -5.34 15.19
N ALA A 129 -9.46 -4.57 14.39
CA ALA A 129 -10.27 -5.09 13.30
C ALA A 129 -9.44 -5.81 12.22
N LEU A 130 -8.28 -5.24 11.85
CA LEU A 130 -7.32 -5.87 10.95
C LEU A 130 -6.79 -7.19 11.53
N ASP A 131 -6.55 -7.24 12.84
CA ASP A 131 -6.10 -8.45 13.51
C ASP A 131 -7.14 -9.58 13.53
N ASP A 132 -8.41 -9.19 13.60
CA ASP A 132 -9.58 -10.07 13.57
C ASP A 132 -9.92 -10.52 12.14
N GLY A 133 -9.08 -10.21 11.15
CA GLY A 133 -9.22 -10.70 9.78
C GLY A 133 -10.11 -9.82 8.89
N ALA A 134 -10.21 -8.51 9.17
CA ALA A 134 -10.85 -7.58 8.24
C ALA A 134 -10.17 -7.53 6.86
N VAL A 135 -8.91 -7.99 6.76
CA VAL A 135 -8.17 -8.14 5.49
C VAL A 135 -7.49 -9.50 5.43
N GLU A 136 -7.22 -9.98 4.23
CA GLU A 136 -6.37 -11.15 4.00
C GLU A 136 -4.90 -10.75 4.08
N TRP A 137 -4.09 -11.52 4.81
CA TRP A 137 -2.62 -11.41 4.83
C TRP A 137 -2.02 -12.67 4.23
N LEU A 138 -1.44 -12.54 3.03
CA LEU A 138 -1.10 -13.66 2.16
C LEU A 138 0.40 -13.66 1.85
N GLU A 139 0.96 -14.84 1.62
CA GLU A 139 2.34 -15.05 1.21
C GLU A 139 2.40 -16.11 0.11
N ALA A 140 3.33 -15.96 -0.83
CA ALA A 140 3.68 -16.94 -1.84
C ALA A 140 5.20 -17.01 -2.01
N ASP A 141 5.70 -18.20 -2.33
CA ASP A 141 7.06 -18.39 -2.83
C ASP A 141 7.01 -18.37 -4.35
N LEU A 142 7.58 -17.34 -4.96
CA LEU A 142 7.55 -17.16 -6.41
C LEU A 142 8.27 -18.30 -7.13
N ALA A 143 9.33 -18.86 -6.53
CA ALA A 143 10.07 -19.98 -7.13
C ALA A 143 9.25 -21.27 -7.18
N ALA A 144 8.31 -21.43 -6.25
CA ALA A 144 7.37 -22.55 -6.22
C ALA A 144 6.09 -22.31 -7.04
N CYS A 145 5.98 -21.15 -7.71
CA CYS A 145 4.79 -20.74 -8.47
C CYS A 145 5.11 -20.58 -9.97
N PRO A 146 5.00 -21.64 -10.79
CA PRO A 146 5.48 -21.62 -12.18
C PRO A 146 4.81 -20.57 -13.07
N ALA A 147 3.50 -20.36 -12.91
CA ALA A 147 2.75 -19.36 -13.68
C ALA A 147 3.26 -17.94 -13.39
N ALA A 148 3.35 -17.58 -12.11
CA ALA A 148 3.88 -16.29 -11.69
C ALA A 148 5.35 -16.09 -12.03
N MET A 149 6.18 -17.13 -11.90
CA MET A 149 7.57 -17.07 -12.31
C MET A 149 7.71 -16.84 -13.83
N ALA A 150 6.86 -17.47 -14.65
CA ALA A 150 6.86 -17.25 -16.09
C ALA A 150 6.46 -15.79 -16.43
N HIS A 151 5.43 -15.25 -15.77
CA HIS A 151 4.99 -13.87 -15.97
C HIS A 151 6.01 -12.84 -15.42
N ALA A 152 6.67 -13.14 -14.31
CA ALA A 152 7.74 -12.30 -13.77
C ALA A 152 8.90 -12.10 -14.76
N ARG A 153 9.14 -13.06 -15.66
CA ARG A 153 10.20 -12.97 -16.68
C ARG A 153 9.81 -12.09 -17.88
N THR A 154 8.57 -11.63 -17.97
CA THR A 154 8.14 -10.76 -19.07
C THR A 154 8.40 -9.27 -18.79
N THR A 155 8.99 -8.94 -17.64
CA THR A 155 9.29 -7.55 -17.22
C THR A 155 10.17 -6.79 -18.20
N ASP A 156 11.02 -7.49 -18.94
CA ASP A 156 11.95 -6.88 -19.91
C ASP A 156 11.23 -6.20 -21.08
N ASN A 157 9.94 -6.52 -21.30
CA ASN A 157 9.14 -5.97 -22.38
C ASN A 157 8.23 -4.80 -21.94
N LEU A 158 8.31 -4.37 -20.68
CA LEU A 158 7.41 -3.34 -20.15
C LEU A 158 7.71 -1.96 -20.71
N ARG A 159 6.67 -1.32 -21.22
CA ARG A 159 6.72 0.08 -21.65
C ARG A 159 6.38 0.98 -20.48
N TRP A 160 7.42 1.55 -19.86
CA TRP A 160 7.26 2.47 -18.72
C TRP A 160 6.80 3.88 -19.12
N PHE A 161 6.95 4.25 -20.39
CA PHE A 161 6.48 5.54 -20.93
C PHE A 161 5.20 5.31 -21.71
N GLY A 162 4.08 5.70 -21.11
CA GLY A 162 2.76 5.30 -21.59
C GLY A 162 2.09 6.25 -22.59
N VAL A 163 2.67 7.42 -22.84
CA VAL A 163 2.10 8.40 -23.78
C VAL A 163 3.22 8.92 -24.67
N PRO A 164 3.04 8.95 -26.01
CA PRO A 164 4.00 9.62 -26.88
C PRO A 164 4.08 11.10 -26.49
N LEU A 165 5.29 11.68 -26.48
CA LEU A 165 5.49 13.11 -26.19
C LEU A 165 4.81 14.03 -27.22
N ILE A 166 4.42 13.47 -28.37
CA ILE A 166 3.73 14.15 -29.46
C ILE A 166 2.46 13.34 -29.71
N GLU A 167 1.32 13.88 -29.30
CA GLU A 167 0.01 13.30 -29.59
C GLU A 167 -0.31 13.47 -31.09
N GLU A 168 -0.75 12.39 -31.73
CA GLU A 168 -1.29 12.47 -33.10
C GLU A 168 -2.72 13.05 -33.01
N PRO A 169 -3.14 13.96 -33.92
CA PRO A 169 -4.45 14.65 -33.83
C PRO A 169 -5.69 13.73 -33.81
N SER A 170 -5.53 12.43 -34.07
CA SER A 170 -6.59 11.43 -34.08
C SER A 170 -6.82 10.72 -32.75
N ASP A 171 -5.96 10.96 -31.75
CA ASP A 171 -6.11 10.30 -30.46
C ASP A 171 -7.26 10.97 -29.70
N SER A 172 -8.43 10.31 -29.76
CA SER A 172 -9.60 10.74 -29.00
C SER A 172 -9.23 10.80 -27.52
N ILE A 173 -9.41 11.96 -26.90
CA ILE A 173 -9.32 12.12 -25.44
C ILE A 173 -10.42 11.23 -24.82
N ALA A 174 -10.08 10.00 -24.48
CA ALA A 174 -10.93 9.16 -23.66
C ALA A 174 -10.85 9.71 -22.24
N ILE A 175 -11.83 10.54 -21.86
CA ILE A 175 -12.00 10.95 -20.47
C ILE A 175 -12.47 9.70 -19.71
N VAL A 176 -11.53 9.01 -19.08
CA VAL A 176 -11.86 7.90 -18.18
C VAL A 176 -12.19 8.51 -16.82
N LEU A 177 -13.48 8.69 -16.55
CA LEU A 177 -13.96 9.04 -15.22
C LEU A 177 -13.94 7.80 -14.33
N HIS A 178 -13.55 7.95 -13.06
CA HIS A 178 -13.70 6.91 -12.04
C HIS A 178 -12.93 5.61 -12.34
N ALA A 179 -11.69 5.76 -12.78
CA ALA A 179 -10.79 4.67 -13.13
C ALA A 179 -10.07 4.13 -11.89
N ASP A 180 -9.88 2.82 -11.87
CA ASP A 180 -8.97 2.19 -10.93
C ASP A 180 -7.53 2.60 -11.25
N THR A 181 -6.71 2.79 -10.22
CA THR A 181 -5.31 3.21 -10.32
C THR A 181 -4.40 2.15 -9.75
N VAL A 182 -3.35 1.80 -10.49
CA VAL A 182 -2.30 0.89 -10.03
C VAL A 182 -0.98 1.65 -9.97
N ASP A 183 -0.39 1.66 -8.77
CA ASP A 183 0.95 2.16 -8.50
C ASP A 183 1.92 0.98 -8.49
N VAL A 184 2.88 0.99 -9.41
CA VAL A 184 3.91 -0.04 -9.57
C VAL A 184 5.27 0.61 -9.38
N ARG A 185 6.04 0.13 -8.42
CA ARG A 185 7.41 0.59 -8.18
C ARG A 185 8.38 -0.59 -8.30
N PHE A 186 9.42 -0.42 -9.10
CA PHE A 186 10.46 -1.41 -9.32
C PHE A 186 11.82 -0.89 -8.85
N ARG A 187 12.42 -1.61 -7.89
CA ARG A 187 13.71 -1.29 -7.26
C ARG A 187 14.61 -2.52 -7.18
N PRO A 188 15.13 -3.02 -8.31
CA PRO A 188 15.96 -4.22 -8.34
C PRO A 188 17.34 -4.02 -7.69
N ASN A 189 17.79 -2.78 -7.52
CA ASN A 189 19.05 -2.41 -6.90
C ASN A 189 19.03 -0.95 -6.44
N TYR A 190 20.02 -0.54 -5.65
CA TYR A 190 20.16 0.81 -5.09
C TYR A 190 20.12 1.96 -6.12
N PHE A 191 20.51 1.70 -7.38
CA PHE A 191 20.60 2.75 -8.42
C PHE A 191 19.34 2.85 -9.28
N THR A 192 18.39 1.93 -9.12
CA THR A 192 17.21 1.83 -9.97
C THR A 192 15.97 2.00 -9.11
N ASP A 193 15.21 3.05 -9.36
CA ASP A 193 13.90 3.27 -8.77
C ASP A 193 12.99 3.84 -9.86
N VAL A 194 12.12 2.99 -10.39
CA VAL A 194 11.17 3.35 -11.43
C VAL A 194 9.78 3.17 -10.88
N ARG A 195 8.95 4.20 -11.03
CA ARG A 195 7.57 4.21 -10.59
C ARG A 195 6.65 4.51 -11.75
N TYR A 196 5.57 3.76 -11.84
CA TYR A 196 4.44 4.00 -12.72
C TYR A 196 3.18 4.14 -11.86
N GLU A 197 2.34 5.11 -12.18
CA GLU A 197 1.03 5.28 -11.56
C GLU A 197 0.04 5.63 -12.66
N GLY A 198 -1.02 4.84 -12.79
CA GLY A 198 -1.99 5.03 -13.86
C GLY A 198 -3.07 3.97 -13.89
N ILE A 199 -3.95 4.07 -14.89
CA ILE A 199 -5.07 3.15 -15.08
C ILE A 199 -4.59 1.75 -15.45
N VAL A 200 -5.42 0.74 -15.18
CA VAL A 200 -5.15 -0.64 -15.65
C VAL A 200 -5.25 -0.68 -17.17
N ASP A 201 -4.12 -0.95 -17.83
CA ASP A 201 -3.99 -1.09 -19.27
C ASP A 201 -2.88 -2.11 -19.57
N ASP A 202 -3.18 -3.08 -20.43
CA ASP A 202 -2.29 -4.19 -20.80
C ASP A 202 -0.97 -3.72 -21.45
N ALA A 203 -0.93 -2.50 -21.99
CA ALA A 203 0.28 -1.93 -22.59
C ALA A 203 1.26 -1.37 -21.56
N PHE A 204 0.84 -1.19 -20.30
CA PHE A 204 1.61 -0.50 -19.25
C PHE A 204 1.94 -1.39 -18.05
N PRO A 205 2.83 -0.95 -17.15
CA PRO A 205 3.16 -1.70 -15.93
C PRO A 205 1.94 -2.07 -15.07
N SER A 206 0.87 -1.29 -15.11
CA SER A 206 -0.38 -1.57 -14.39
C SER A 206 -1.06 -2.86 -14.86
N GLY A 207 -1.27 -3.05 -16.17
CA GLY A 207 -1.86 -4.29 -16.70
C GLY A 207 -0.96 -5.50 -16.47
N TRP A 208 0.36 -5.33 -16.62
CA TRP A 208 1.30 -6.39 -16.25
C TRP A 208 1.22 -6.77 -14.77
N ALA A 209 1.11 -5.79 -13.86
CA ALA A 209 1.06 -6.02 -12.42
C ALA A 209 -0.25 -6.71 -12.01
N GLU A 210 -1.36 -6.39 -12.67
CA GLU A 210 -2.64 -7.08 -12.48
C GLU A 210 -2.51 -8.56 -12.87
N GLU A 211 -2.00 -8.86 -14.07
CA GLU A 211 -1.79 -10.23 -14.54
C GLU A 211 -0.74 -10.99 -13.70
N PHE A 212 0.30 -10.29 -13.23
CA PHE A 212 1.27 -10.87 -12.28
C PHE A 212 0.56 -11.29 -10.98
N THR A 213 -0.30 -10.43 -10.44
CA THR A 213 -1.05 -10.73 -9.22
C THR A 213 -2.01 -11.91 -9.44
N LYS A 214 -2.75 -11.94 -10.56
CA LYS A 214 -3.63 -13.05 -10.95
C LYS A 214 -2.86 -14.38 -11.09
N SER A 215 -1.66 -14.34 -11.65
CA SER A 215 -0.82 -15.54 -11.82
C SER A 215 -0.36 -16.17 -10.50
N LEU A 216 -0.43 -15.44 -9.38
CA LEU A 216 -0.12 -15.91 -8.03
C LEU A 216 -1.31 -16.57 -7.32
N GLU A 217 -2.55 -16.48 -7.85
CA GLU A 217 -3.76 -16.88 -7.11
C GLU A 217 -3.73 -18.32 -6.59
N SER A 218 -3.24 -19.26 -7.39
CA SER A 218 -3.12 -20.68 -7.00
C SER A 218 -2.03 -20.95 -5.95
N CYS A 219 -1.15 -19.98 -5.70
CA CYS A 219 0.03 -20.10 -4.86
C CYS A 219 -0.11 -19.37 -3.51
N TRP A 220 -1.17 -18.57 -3.34
CA TRP A 220 -1.42 -17.86 -2.09
C TRP A 220 -1.72 -18.83 -0.96
N LYS A 221 -1.07 -18.56 0.18
CA LYS A 221 -1.41 -19.13 1.48
C LYS A 221 -1.50 -18.01 2.51
N PRO A 222 -2.23 -18.22 3.62
CA PRO A 222 -2.15 -17.32 4.76
C PRO A 222 -0.70 -17.13 5.20
N SER A 223 -0.28 -15.89 5.35
CA SER A 223 1.08 -15.56 5.75
C SER A 223 1.27 -15.77 7.25
N THR A 224 2.38 -16.42 7.61
CA THR A 224 2.81 -16.58 9.01
C THR A 224 3.76 -15.45 9.45
N ALA A 225 4.11 -14.54 8.54
CA ALA A 225 4.98 -13.42 8.85
C ALA A 225 4.28 -12.39 9.75
N PRO A 226 5.04 -11.58 10.52
CA PRO A 226 4.48 -10.48 11.28
C PRO A 226 3.59 -9.57 10.41
N ARG A 227 2.39 -9.27 10.90
CA ARG A 227 1.44 -8.40 10.21
C ARG A 227 2.00 -6.98 10.06
N PRO A 228 1.87 -6.33 8.89
CA PRO A 228 2.51 -5.04 8.62
C PRO A 228 1.98 -3.89 9.51
N TRP A 229 0.70 -3.93 9.87
CA TRP A 229 0.03 -2.95 10.73
C TRP A 229 0.39 -3.08 12.23
N ARG A 230 1.11 -4.13 12.62
CA ARG A 230 1.65 -4.30 13.99
C ARG A 230 3.08 -3.82 14.15
N ARG A 231 3.73 -3.42 13.06
CA ARG A 231 5.07 -2.85 13.10
C ARG A 231 5.04 -1.45 13.72
N ALA A 232 6.02 -1.15 14.56
CA ALA A 232 6.22 0.20 15.04
C ALA A 232 6.60 1.09 13.85
N VAL A 233 5.96 2.25 13.71
CA VAL A 233 6.43 3.27 12.76
C VAL A 233 7.88 3.56 13.14
N ALA A 234 8.81 3.31 12.23
CA ALA A 234 10.19 3.73 12.43
C ALA A 234 10.17 5.22 12.72
N LYS A 235 10.55 5.62 13.93
CA LYS A 235 10.73 7.03 14.23
C LYS A 235 11.83 7.51 13.29
N ASN A 236 11.47 8.34 12.31
CA ASN A 236 12.44 9.21 11.65
C ASN A 236 13.02 10.12 12.73
N THR A 237 14.07 9.67 13.41
CA THR A 237 14.99 10.56 14.12
C THR A 237 15.84 11.25 13.06
N GLY A 238 15.18 12.13 12.30
CA GLY A 238 15.83 13.18 11.52
C GLY A 238 16.27 14.26 12.50
N ASP A 239 17.34 13.99 13.23
CA ASP A 239 18.22 15.02 13.79
C ASP A 239 19.61 14.71 13.24
N LYS A 240 19.98 15.45 12.20
CA LYS A 240 21.36 15.78 11.87
C LYS A 240 21.45 17.28 11.67
#